data_AF-A0AAU6ERN1-F1
#
_entry.id   AF-A0AAU6ERN1-F1
#
_cell.length_a   1.000
_cell.length_b   1.000
_cell.length_c   1.000
_cell.angle_alpha   90.00
_cell.angle_beta   90.00
_cell.angle_gamma   90.00
#
_symmetry.space_group_name_H-M   'P 1'
#
loop_
_entity.id
_entity.type
_entity.pdbx_description
1 polymer ?
#
loop_
_entity_poly.entity_id
_entity_poly.type
_entity_poly.pdbx_seq_one_letter_code
_entity_poly.pdbx_strand_id
1 'polypeptide(L)'
;MEAVAVSVIAVLGTLIGAGSTYYFQRKAQERSEAFTRDERLRQERIDAFSTYAGALLNYRRVLVFRWFVRHEGRFAEDTPELLNETYTKRYAAQEAMFRAQMVGNSPELTALAERAMEQITELHRIDDREALDEARDRTRQSIRDLVAAVAPHLR
;
A
#
# COMPACT_ATOMS: atom_id res chain seq x y z
N MET A 1 -5.62 -2.54 71.37
CA MET A 1 -5.52 -1.44 70.36
C MET A 1 -4.61 -1.81 69.18
N GLU A 2 -3.62 -2.69 69.32
CA GLU A 2 -2.74 -3.10 68.20
C GLU A 2 -3.45 -3.84 67.04
N ALA A 3 -4.36 -4.77 67.33
CA ALA A 3 -5.05 -5.55 66.29
C ALA A 3 -5.84 -4.69 65.29
N VAL A 4 -6.40 -3.56 65.75
CA VAL A 4 -7.10 -2.59 64.90
C VAL A 4 -6.13 -1.82 64.02
N ALA A 5 -4.95 -1.46 64.56
CA ALA A 5 -3.92 -0.79 63.77
C ALA A 5 -3.38 -1.71 62.65
N VAL A 6 -3.16 -2.98 62.95
CA VAL A 6 -2.69 -3.98 61.96
C VAL A 6 -3.72 -4.20 60.84
N SER A 7 -5.02 -4.31 61.18
CA SER A 7 -6.05 -4.52 60.17
C SER A 7 -6.22 -3.31 59.25
N VAL A 8 -6.16 -2.09 59.79
CA VAL A 8 -6.23 -0.85 59.01
C VAL A 8 -5.04 -0.75 58.04
N ILE A 9 -3.82 -1.06 58.50
CA ILE A 9 -2.62 -1.06 57.66
C ILE A 9 -2.74 -2.10 56.53
N ALA A 10 -3.27 -3.29 56.84
CA ALA A 10 -3.46 -4.35 55.85
C ALA A 10 -4.46 -3.95 54.74
N VAL A 11 -5.58 -3.32 55.10
CA VAL A 11 -6.58 -2.83 54.13
C VAL A 11 -6.00 -1.69 53.28
N LEU A 12 -5.25 -0.76 53.88
CA LEU A 12 -4.58 0.32 53.16
C LEU A 12 -3.53 -0.22 52.18
N GLY A 13 -2.73 -1.20 52.59
CA GLY A 13 -1.77 -1.86 51.70
C GLY A 13 -2.46 -2.55 50.52
N THR A 14 -3.62 -3.18 50.75
CA THR A 14 -4.40 -3.84 49.70
C THR A 14 -5.04 -2.83 48.74
N LEU A 15 -5.60 -1.73 49.25
CA LEU A 15 -6.17 -0.66 48.42
C LEU A 15 -5.11 0.04 47.56
N ILE A 16 -3.94 0.31 48.13
CA ILE A 16 -2.81 0.91 47.40
C ILE A 16 -2.29 -0.05 46.32
N GLY A 17 -2.16 -1.35 46.65
CA GLY A 17 -1.76 -2.38 45.69
C GLY A 17 -2.75 -2.54 44.54
N ALA A 18 -4.06 -2.57 44.83
CA ALA A 18 -5.12 -2.67 43.84
C ALA A 18 -5.20 -1.43 42.94
N GLY A 19 -5.11 -0.23 43.52
CA GLY A 19 -5.11 1.03 42.77
C GLY A 19 -3.89 1.17 41.86
N SER A 20 -2.71 0.80 42.34
CA SER A 20 -1.47 0.82 41.55
C SER A 20 -1.55 -0.15 40.37
N THR A 21 -2.00 -1.39 40.63
CA THR A 21 -2.17 -2.42 39.60
C THR A 21 -3.16 -1.98 38.52
N TYR A 22 -4.31 -1.41 38.92
CA TYR A 22 -5.32 -0.91 37.99
C TYR A 22 -4.79 0.21 37.09
N TYR A 23 -4.03 1.15 37.64
CA TYR A 23 -3.41 2.22 36.86
C TYR A 23 -2.39 1.69 35.85
N PHE A 24 -1.52 0.75 36.26
CA PHE A 24 -0.56 0.12 35.35
C PHE A 24 -1.24 -0.72 34.27
N GLN A 25 -2.29 -1.47 34.61
CA GLN A 25 -3.09 -2.25 33.65
C GLN A 25 -3.75 -1.33 32.61
N ARG A 26 -4.38 -0.25 33.06
CA ARG A 26 -5.00 0.74 32.17
C ARG A 26 -3.99 1.37 31.21
N LYS A 27 -2.82 1.78 31.72
CA LYS A 27 -1.76 2.37 30.90
C LYS A 27 -1.15 1.35 29.91
N ALA A 28 -1.01 0.09 30.33
CA ALA A 28 -0.56 -0.99 29.45
C ALA A 28 -1.60 -1.30 28.36
N GLN A 29 -2.89 -1.26 28.69
CA GLN A 29 -3.99 -1.47 27.75
C GLN A 29 -4.08 -0.33 26.73
N GLU A 30 -4.02 0.92 27.17
CA GLU A 30 -3.99 2.11 26.28
C GLU A 30 -2.77 2.06 25.33
N ARG A 31 -1.60 1.64 25.83
CA ARG A 31 -0.38 1.49 24.99
C ARG A 31 -0.48 0.32 24.01
N SER A 32 -1.11 -0.78 24.41
CA SER A 32 -1.37 -1.94 23.55
C SER A 32 -2.35 -1.61 22.43
N GLU A 33 -3.41 -0.85 22.73
CA GLU A 33 -4.39 -0.40 21.75
C GLU A 33 -3.78 0.54 20.71
N ALA A 34 -2.96 1.52 21.14
CA ALA A 34 -2.26 2.42 20.23
C ALA A 34 -1.30 1.65 19.30
N PHE A 35 -0.48 0.76 19.86
CA PHE A 35 0.42 -0.09 19.08
C PHE A 35 -0.32 -0.96 18.05
N THR A 36 -1.45 -1.56 18.46
CA THR A 36 -2.27 -2.40 17.57
C THR A 36 -2.86 -1.59 16.41
N ARG A 37 -3.30 -0.35 16.66
CA ARG A 37 -3.84 0.54 15.62
C ARG A 37 -2.77 0.96 14.62
N ASP A 38 -1.60 1.37 15.10
CA ASP A 38 -0.50 1.80 14.23
C ASP A 38 0.01 0.64 13.36
N GLU A 39 0.17 -0.55 13.95
CA GLU A 39 0.57 -1.75 13.21
C GLU A 39 -0.48 -2.15 12.17
N ARG A 40 -1.77 -2.04 12.50
CA ARG A 40 -2.85 -2.31 11.55
C ARG A 40 -2.81 -1.34 10.36
N LEU A 41 -2.64 -0.03 10.61
CA LEU A 41 -2.54 0.96 9.55
C LEU A 41 -1.30 0.73 8.68
N ARG A 42 -0.17 0.35 9.29
CA ARG A 42 1.06 -0.01 8.58
C ARG A 42 0.83 -1.19 7.63
N GLN A 43 0.15 -2.24 8.09
CA GLN A 43 -0.19 -3.41 7.27
C GLN A 43 -1.17 -3.06 6.14
N GLU A 44 -2.20 -2.27 6.43
CA GLU A 44 -3.15 -1.80 5.41
C GLU A 44 -2.46 -0.97 4.32
N ARG A 45 -1.48 -0.13 4.67
CA ARG A 45 -0.64 0.60 3.71
C ARG A 45 0.20 -0.34 2.85
N ILE A 46 0.88 -1.32 3.47
CA ILE A 46 1.70 -2.30 2.74
C ILE A 46 0.83 -3.07 1.75
N ASP A 47 -0.33 -3.56 2.18
CA ASP A 47 -1.27 -4.30 1.33
C ASP A 47 -1.76 -3.45 0.14
N ALA A 48 -2.22 -2.23 0.40
CA ALA A 48 -2.75 -1.35 -0.64
C ALA A 48 -1.70 -0.98 -1.69
N PHE A 49 -0.50 -0.54 -1.26
CA PHE A 49 0.55 -0.11 -2.18
C PHE A 49 1.22 -1.28 -2.90
N SER A 50 1.38 -2.45 -2.26
CA SER A 50 1.91 -3.65 -2.93
C SER A 50 0.94 -4.20 -3.97
N THR A 51 -0.36 -4.23 -3.65
CA THR A 51 -1.42 -4.60 -4.60
C THR A 51 -1.42 -3.67 -5.81
N TYR A 52 -1.33 -2.36 -5.58
CA TYR A 52 -1.28 -1.39 -6.66
C TYR A 52 -0.03 -1.52 -7.54
N ALA A 53 1.16 -1.66 -6.95
CA ALA A 53 2.39 -1.90 -7.69
C ALA A 53 2.31 -3.18 -8.55
N GLY A 54 1.74 -4.26 -8.00
CA GLY A 54 1.48 -5.49 -8.74
C GLY A 54 0.51 -5.30 -9.91
N ALA A 55 -0.57 -4.52 -9.70
CA ALA A 55 -1.53 -4.21 -10.75
C ALA A 55 -0.90 -3.38 -11.88
N LEU A 56 -0.07 -2.39 -11.56
CA LEU A 56 0.69 -1.60 -12.55
C LEU A 56 1.63 -2.48 -13.38
N LEU A 57 2.36 -3.41 -12.75
CA LEU A 57 3.24 -4.34 -13.46
C LEU A 57 2.46 -5.23 -14.44
N ASN A 58 1.31 -5.74 -14.02
CA ASN A 58 0.44 -6.55 -14.88
C ASN A 58 -0.14 -5.74 -16.04
N TYR A 59 -0.58 -4.51 -15.79
CA TYR A 59 -1.09 -3.63 -16.83
C TYR A 59 0.00 -3.24 -17.84
N ARG A 60 1.18 -2.87 -17.36
CA ARG A 60 2.35 -2.61 -18.20
C ARG A 60 2.71 -3.82 -19.06
N ARG A 61 2.67 -5.02 -18.48
CA ARG A 61 2.98 -6.27 -19.20
C ARG A 61 2.06 -6.46 -20.40
N VAL A 62 0.74 -6.33 -20.22
CA VAL A 62 -0.22 -6.54 -21.33
C VAL A 62 -0.08 -5.47 -22.40
N LEU A 63 0.19 -4.22 -22.05
CA LEU A 63 0.44 -3.16 -23.03
C LEU A 63 1.71 -3.41 -23.86
N VAL A 64 2.82 -3.79 -23.22
CA VAL A 64 4.06 -4.12 -23.93
C VAL A 64 3.85 -5.34 -24.82
N PHE A 65 3.18 -6.38 -24.31
CA PHE A 65 2.87 -7.56 -25.11
C PHE A 65 2.03 -7.21 -26.35
N ARG A 66 0.95 -6.43 -26.17
CA ARG A 66 0.10 -5.98 -27.27
C ARG A 66 0.85 -5.12 -28.29
N TRP A 67 1.80 -4.31 -27.85
CA TRP A 67 2.67 -3.55 -28.77
C TRP A 67 3.43 -4.49 -29.72
N PHE A 68 4.04 -5.56 -29.20
CA PHE A 68 4.78 -6.54 -30.01
C PHE A 68 3.88 -7.31 -30.99
N VAL A 69 2.67 -7.64 -30.54
CA VAL A 69 1.64 -8.26 -31.39
C VAL A 69 1.29 -7.34 -32.56
N ARG A 70 1.03 -6.06 -32.29
CA ARG A 70 0.60 -5.09 -33.30
C ARG A 70 1.69 -4.69 -34.29
N HIS A 71 2.91 -4.45 -33.82
CA HIS A 71 3.97 -3.82 -34.63
C HIS A 71 4.97 -4.80 -35.22
N GLU A 72 5.26 -5.92 -34.53
CA GLU A 72 6.21 -6.91 -35.02
C GLU A 72 5.52 -8.17 -35.56
N GLY A 73 4.18 -8.27 -35.44
CA GLY A 73 3.43 -9.48 -35.78
C GLY A 73 3.88 -10.70 -34.98
N ARG A 74 4.47 -10.48 -33.80
CA ARG A 74 5.04 -11.55 -32.97
C ARG A 74 3.99 -12.06 -32.00
N PHE A 75 4.12 -13.34 -31.66
CA PHE A 75 3.39 -14.03 -30.58
C PHE A 75 1.89 -14.31 -30.84
N ALA A 76 1.13 -13.40 -31.44
CA ALA A 76 -0.31 -13.55 -31.69
C ALA A 76 -0.88 -12.46 -32.63
N GLU A 77 -2.19 -12.45 -32.85
CA GLU A 77 -2.97 -11.37 -33.48
C GLU A 77 -3.55 -10.40 -32.41
N ASP A 78 -3.85 -9.15 -32.80
CA ASP A 78 -4.51 -8.17 -31.92
C ASP A 78 -6.02 -8.47 -31.83
N THR A 79 -6.39 -9.43 -30.98
CA THR A 79 -7.76 -9.91 -30.88
C THR A 79 -8.62 -9.07 -29.91
N PRO A 80 -9.96 -9.12 -30.03
CA PRO A 80 -10.87 -8.52 -29.06
C PRO A 80 -10.62 -8.98 -27.61
N GLU A 81 -10.19 -10.24 -27.41
CA GLU A 81 -9.85 -10.80 -26.10
C GLU A 81 -8.63 -10.11 -25.49
N LEU A 82 -7.58 -9.87 -26.29
CA LEU A 82 -6.38 -9.14 -25.85
C LEU A 82 -6.70 -7.68 -25.49
N LEU A 83 -7.59 -7.06 -26.26
CA LEU A 83 -8.08 -5.72 -25.95
C LEU A 83 -8.89 -5.71 -24.63
N ASN A 84 -9.76 -6.70 -24.42
CA ASN A 84 -10.51 -6.85 -23.18
C ASN A 84 -9.60 -7.12 -21.97
N GLU A 85 -8.54 -7.92 -22.14
CA GLU A 85 -7.54 -8.12 -21.09
C GLU A 85 -6.84 -6.81 -20.74
N THR A 86 -6.50 -5.99 -21.74
CA THR A 86 -5.91 -4.66 -21.53
C THR A 86 -6.81 -3.77 -20.66
N TYR A 87 -8.11 -3.70 -20.97
CA TYR A 87 -9.07 -2.94 -20.15
C TYR A 87 -9.21 -3.52 -18.75
N THR A 88 -9.30 -4.84 -18.63
CA THR A 88 -9.41 -5.52 -17.33
C THR A 88 -8.22 -5.20 -16.42
N LYS A 89 -6.98 -5.24 -16.96
CA LYS A 89 -5.78 -4.89 -16.18
C LYS A 89 -5.72 -3.39 -15.87
N ARG A 90 -6.17 -2.53 -16.77
CA ARG A 90 -6.28 -1.08 -16.52
C ARG A 90 -7.20 -0.80 -15.34
N TYR A 91 -8.41 -1.36 -15.34
CA TYR A 91 -9.39 -1.14 -14.27
C TYR A 91 -8.90 -1.69 -12.93
N ALA A 92 -8.30 -2.88 -12.91
CA ALA A 92 -7.69 -3.42 -11.70
C ALA A 92 -6.60 -2.50 -11.13
N ALA A 93 -5.78 -1.89 -11.99
CA ALA A 93 -4.78 -0.92 -11.56
C ALA A 93 -5.41 0.38 -11.03
N GLN A 94 -6.48 0.89 -11.64
CA GLN A 94 -7.20 2.07 -11.15
C GLN A 94 -7.88 1.82 -9.80
N GLU A 95 -8.55 0.67 -9.63
CA GLU A 95 -9.17 0.31 -8.36
C GLU A 95 -8.13 0.24 -7.24
N ALA A 96 -7.01 -0.44 -7.49
CA ALA A 96 -5.91 -0.52 -6.52
C ALA A 96 -5.27 0.85 -6.24
N MET A 97 -5.18 1.74 -7.24
CA MET A 97 -4.71 3.11 -7.07
C MET A 97 -5.60 3.89 -6.09
N PHE A 98 -6.92 3.84 -6.27
CA PHE A 98 -7.85 4.54 -5.38
C PHE A 98 -7.75 4.03 -3.95
N ARG A 99 -7.60 2.71 -3.76
CA ARG A 99 -7.34 2.12 -2.44
C ARG A 99 -6.03 2.63 -1.83
N ALA A 100 -4.95 2.67 -2.60
CA ALA A 100 -3.66 3.19 -2.15
C ALA A 100 -3.74 4.68 -1.77
N GLN A 101 -4.46 5.50 -2.54
CA GLN A 101 -4.68 6.92 -2.24
C GLN A 101 -5.46 7.13 -0.93
N MET A 102 -6.52 6.35 -0.71
CA MET A 102 -7.33 6.43 0.52
C MET A 102 -6.52 6.13 1.78
N VAL A 103 -5.61 5.14 1.74
CA VAL A 103 -4.82 4.71 2.91
C VAL A 103 -3.52 5.53 3.05
N GLY A 104 -2.96 6.02 1.95
CA GLY A 104 -1.73 6.80 1.92
C GLY A 104 -1.89 8.21 2.47
N ASN A 105 -3.02 8.88 2.20
CA ASN A 105 -3.35 10.24 2.65
C ASN A 105 -2.19 11.25 2.53
N SER A 106 -1.43 11.19 1.43
CA SER A 106 -0.30 12.07 1.13
C SER A 106 -0.44 12.59 -0.30
N PRO A 107 -0.50 13.92 -0.52
CA PRO A 107 -0.59 14.50 -1.86
C PRO A 107 0.56 14.09 -2.78
N GLU A 108 1.76 13.92 -2.21
CA GLU A 108 2.94 13.48 -2.95
C GLU A 108 2.79 12.03 -3.43
N LEU A 109 2.34 11.12 -2.56
CA LEU A 109 2.10 9.73 -2.94
C LEU A 109 0.98 9.60 -3.97
N THR A 110 -0.08 10.39 -3.82
CA THR A 110 -1.18 10.48 -4.79
C THR A 110 -0.66 10.89 -6.17
N ALA A 111 0.16 11.95 -6.25
CA ALA A 111 0.73 12.42 -7.50
C ALA A 111 1.69 11.40 -8.14
N LEU A 112 2.50 10.70 -7.33
CA LEU A 112 3.38 9.64 -7.83
C LEU A 112 2.59 8.44 -8.37
N ALA A 113 1.51 8.05 -7.69
CA ALA A 113 0.63 6.97 -8.13
C ALA A 113 -0.02 7.31 -9.47
N GLU A 114 -0.65 8.48 -9.57
CA GLU A 114 -1.31 8.94 -10.81
C GLU A 114 -0.32 9.04 -11.97
N ARG A 115 0.86 9.60 -11.74
CA ARG A 115 1.92 9.70 -12.75
C ARG A 115 2.37 8.32 -13.25
N ALA A 116 2.54 7.35 -12.36
CA ALA A 116 2.92 5.99 -12.76
C ALA A 116 1.83 5.34 -13.62
N MET A 117 0.56 5.50 -13.25
CA MET A 117 -0.58 5.01 -14.04
C MET A 117 -0.66 5.67 -15.42
N GLU A 118 -0.49 6.99 -15.48
CA GLU A 118 -0.52 7.77 -16.72
C GLU A 118 0.60 7.33 -17.66
N GLN A 119 1.85 7.30 -17.19
CA GLN A 119 2.98 6.90 -18.01
C GLN A 119 2.87 5.46 -18.54
N ILE A 120 2.32 4.53 -17.75
CA ILE A 120 2.05 3.17 -18.23
C ILE A 120 0.94 3.20 -19.28
N THR A 121 -0.12 3.98 -19.05
CA THR A 121 -1.22 4.13 -20.02
C THR A 121 -0.67 4.63 -21.35
N GLU A 122 0.23 5.61 -21.38
CA GLU A 122 0.80 6.17 -22.61
C GLU A 122 1.53 5.14 -23.50
N LEU A 123 1.94 3.98 -22.96
CA LEU A 123 2.58 2.92 -23.76
C LEU A 123 1.72 2.45 -24.95
N HIS A 124 0.39 2.54 -24.87
CA HIS A 124 -0.48 2.12 -25.98
C HIS A 124 -0.41 3.04 -27.21
N ARG A 125 0.16 4.25 -27.08
CA ARG A 125 0.26 5.26 -28.16
C ARG A 125 1.62 5.27 -28.85
N ILE A 126 2.56 4.45 -28.36
CA ILE A 126 3.91 4.40 -28.91
C ILE A 126 3.88 3.47 -30.11
N ASP A 127 4.31 3.97 -31.27
CA ASP A 127 4.46 3.15 -32.49
C ASP A 127 5.93 2.78 -32.74
N ASP A 128 6.88 3.57 -32.23
CA ASP A 128 8.32 3.39 -32.45
C ASP A 128 8.98 2.47 -31.40
N ARG A 129 9.95 1.67 -31.85
CA ARG A 129 10.61 0.66 -31.01
C ARG A 129 11.58 1.27 -30.02
N GLU A 130 12.35 2.27 -30.42
CA GLU A 130 13.30 2.96 -29.54
C GLU A 130 12.53 3.72 -28.44
N ALA A 131 11.49 4.45 -28.83
CA ALA A 131 10.58 5.12 -27.90
C ALA A 131 9.90 4.15 -26.92
N LEU A 132 9.56 2.94 -27.35
CA LEU A 132 9.01 1.91 -26.46
C LEU A 132 10.06 1.49 -25.42
N ASP A 133 11.29 1.22 -25.82
CA ASP A 133 12.32 0.75 -24.90
C ASP A 133 12.67 1.83 -23.86
N GLU A 134 12.73 3.10 -24.24
CA GLU A 134 12.84 4.19 -23.27
C GLU A 134 11.62 4.28 -22.33
N ALA A 135 10.40 4.19 -22.87
CA ALA A 135 9.18 4.26 -22.07
C ALA A 135 9.07 3.08 -21.10
N ARG A 136 9.58 1.90 -21.49
CA ARG A 136 9.68 0.72 -20.63
C ARG A 136 10.60 0.97 -19.45
N ASP A 137 11.69 1.68 -19.63
CA ASP A 137 12.59 2.01 -18.53
C ASP A 137 12.05 3.14 -17.65
N ARG A 138 11.48 4.20 -18.25
CA ARG A 138 10.78 5.26 -17.49
C ARG A 138 9.68 4.70 -16.60
N THR A 139 8.77 3.89 -17.16
CA THR A 139 7.66 3.29 -16.39
C THR A 139 8.14 2.35 -15.29
N ARG A 140 9.25 1.61 -15.52
CA ARG A 140 9.87 0.79 -14.47
C ARG A 140 10.41 1.65 -13.33
N GLN A 141 11.04 2.77 -13.67
CA GLN A 141 11.56 3.70 -12.68
C GLN A 141 10.44 4.35 -11.88
N SER A 142 9.36 4.80 -12.50
CA SER A 142 8.23 5.41 -11.78
C SER A 142 7.56 4.47 -10.78
N ILE A 143 7.47 3.17 -11.09
CA ILE A 143 6.97 2.17 -10.11
C ILE A 143 7.95 2.06 -8.93
N ARG A 144 9.27 2.07 -9.18
CA ARG A 144 10.29 2.02 -8.11
C ARG A 144 10.26 3.28 -7.24
N ASP A 145 10.13 4.44 -7.86
CA ASP A 145 10.06 5.73 -7.17
C ASP A 145 8.84 5.79 -6.25
N LEU A 146 7.68 5.32 -6.73
CA LEU A 146 6.48 5.19 -5.90
C LEU A 146 6.73 4.29 -4.68
N VAL A 147 7.28 3.08 -4.88
CA VAL A 147 7.54 2.15 -3.76
C VAL A 147 8.56 2.74 -2.79
N ALA A 148 9.60 3.40 -3.28
CA ALA A 148 10.60 4.07 -2.46
C ALA A 148 10.00 5.22 -1.64
N ALA A 149 9.10 6.01 -2.24
CA ALA A 149 8.41 7.10 -1.58
C ALA A 149 7.44 6.60 -0.49
N VAL A 150 6.84 5.41 -0.65
CA VAL A 150 5.96 4.80 0.36
C VAL A 150 6.75 4.34 1.59
N ALA A 151 7.97 3.84 1.43
CA ALA A 151 8.73 3.18 2.50
C ALA A 151 8.89 4.02 3.80
N PRO A 152 9.15 5.35 3.76
CA PRO A 152 9.15 6.20 4.95
C PRO A 152 7.81 6.27 5.69
N HIS A 153 6.67 6.11 5.01
CA HIS A 153 5.32 6.14 5.60
C HIS A 153 4.88 4.82 6.25
N LEU A 154 5.75 3.80 6.19
CA LEU A 154 5.54 2.48 6.78
C LEU A 154 6.30 2.28 8.10
N ARG A 155 6.95 3.32 8.62
CA ARG A 155 7.70 3.29 9.89
C ARG A 155 6.85 3.75 11.06
#